data_AF-A0A382B7V6-F1
#
_entry.id   AF-A0A382B7V6-F1
#
_cell.length_a   1.000
_cell.length_b   1.000
_cell.length_c   1.000
_cell.angle_alpha   90.00
_cell.angle_beta   90.00
_cell.angle_gamma   90.00
#
_symmetry.space_group_name_H-M   'P 1'
#
loop_
_entity.id
_entity.type
_entity.pdbx_description
1 polymer ?
#
loop_
_entity_poly.entity_id
_entity_poly.type
_entity_poly.pdbx_seq_one_letter_code
_entity_poly.pdbx_strand_id
1 'polypeptide(L)'
;MYRDLKWKIPLILAVVLGSVLLAYPLKEKISLGLDLQGGMHLLLEVKVEKAVEASLERLADDIKRDISDEDLELDRIKAIYEDRQVNVRMVDKLDLPPVKKVLDGYPFFSLVSEDSDGLGLVYQLSADHIEQIEQNAVSQGLETIRNRVDQFGVSEPTIQVQGEKRILVQLPGIKDPERAINLIGKTARLEFKLLDEEHSLEQALSGNVPEDSEILYQRVVNKETGEVTKESFLIKKRTVLTGETLTGAEIRFDSDFNEPYVSLTFNSVGAMIFQQVTRENIKKRLAIVLDGNVYSAPVIQDEIPGGRAQITGRFTSAEARDLAIVLRAGALPAPVVILEN
;
A
#
# COMPACT_ATOMS: atom_id res chain seq x y z
N MET A 1 7.70 -24.15 -73.56
CA MET A 1 7.51 -22.98 -72.68
C MET A 1 7.40 -23.39 -71.20
N TYR A 2 8.38 -24.14 -70.62
CA TYR A 2 8.41 -24.49 -69.17
C TYR A 2 9.83 -24.87 -68.69
N ARG A 3 10.88 -24.19 -69.19
CA ARG A 3 12.27 -24.45 -68.75
C ARG A 3 12.68 -23.66 -67.50
N ASP A 4 11.92 -22.61 -67.14
CA ASP A 4 12.18 -21.73 -65.98
C ASP A 4 11.58 -22.20 -64.64
N LEU A 5 10.92 -23.36 -64.60
CA LEU A 5 10.27 -23.84 -63.37
C LEU A 5 11.18 -24.71 -62.49
N LYS A 6 12.27 -25.26 -63.03
CA LYS A 6 13.10 -26.26 -62.35
C LYS A 6 13.84 -25.73 -61.11
N TRP A 7 14.26 -24.47 -61.12
CA TRP A 7 14.94 -23.85 -59.97
C TRP A 7 13.97 -23.26 -58.94
N LYS A 8 12.71 -23.02 -59.33
CA LYS A 8 11.67 -22.55 -58.41
C LYS A 8 11.21 -23.65 -57.46
N ILE A 9 11.21 -24.90 -57.91
CA ILE A 9 10.84 -26.06 -57.07
C ILE A 9 11.71 -26.19 -55.80
N PRO A 10 13.06 -26.23 -55.88
CA PRO A 10 13.90 -26.33 -54.69
C PRO A 10 13.83 -25.08 -53.82
N LEU A 11 13.65 -23.88 -54.40
CA LEU A 11 13.44 -22.65 -53.65
C LEU A 11 12.14 -22.69 -52.84
N ILE A 12 11.03 -23.11 -53.47
CA ILE A 12 9.73 -23.25 -52.80
C ILE A 12 9.84 -24.31 -51.69
N LEU A 13 10.51 -25.44 -51.94
CA LEU A 13 10.76 -26.47 -50.93
C LEU A 13 11.60 -25.94 -49.76
N ALA A 14 12.64 -25.15 -50.03
CA ALA A 14 13.46 -24.54 -48.99
C ALA A 14 12.67 -23.51 -48.16
N VAL A 15 11.83 -22.70 -48.80
CA VAL A 15 10.94 -21.75 -48.11
C VAL A 15 9.91 -22.49 -47.28
N VAL A 16 9.23 -23.50 -47.83
CA VAL A 16 8.23 -24.29 -47.09
C VAL A 16 8.87 -25.02 -45.92
N LEU A 17 10.01 -25.68 -46.13
CA LEU A 17 10.72 -26.39 -45.06
C LEU A 17 11.23 -25.42 -44.00
N GLY A 18 11.76 -24.26 -44.41
CA GLY A 18 12.17 -23.17 -43.53
C GLY A 18 11.00 -22.60 -42.72
N SER A 19 9.85 -22.38 -43.35
CA SER A 19 8.62 -21.93 -42.67
C SER A 19 8.11 -22.98 -41.67
N VAL A 20 8.13 -24.27 -42.02
CA VAL A 20 7.71 -25.36 -41.11
C VAL A 20 8.68 -25.49 -39.93
N LEU A 21 9.99 -25.40 -40.17
CA LEU A 21 11.01 -25.38 -39.11
C LEU A 21 10.88 -24.14 -38.20
N LEU A 22 10.58 -22.98 -38.78
CA LEU A 22 10.36 -21.75 -38.02
C LEU A 22 9.01 -21.75 -37.28
N ALA A 23 7.99 -22.46 -37.77
CA ALA A 23 6.69 -22.55 -37.11
C ALA A 23 6.65 -23.66 -36.04
N TYR A 24 7.51 -24.68 -36.10
CA TYR A 24 7.51 -25.79 -35.15
C TYR A 24 8.37 -25.47 -33.90
N PRO A 25 7.93 -25.86 -32.69
CA PRO A 25 6.58 -26.35 -32.34
C PRO A 25 5.54 -25.21 -32.30
N LEU A 26 4.42 -25.38 -33.02
CA LEU A 26 3.36 -24.35 -33.17
C LEU A 26 2.74 -23.91 -31.83
N LYS A 27 2.80 -24.76 -30.80
CA LYS A 27 2.25 -24.48 -29.47
C LYS A 27 3.05 -23.44 -28.68
N GLU A 28 4.32 -23.20 -29.02
CA GLU A 28 5.19 -22.26 -28.31
C GLU A 28 5.33 -20.90 -29.03
N LYS A 29 4.93 -20.82 -30.30
CA LYS A 29 5.19 -19.65 -31.16
C LYS A 29 3.95 -18.81 -31.52
N ILE A 30 2.75 -19.23 -31.13
CA ILE A 30 1.51 -18.48 -31.35
C ILE A 30 0.92 -18.15 -29.98
N SER A 31 1.01 -16.88 -29.57
CA SER A 31 0.26 -16.37 -28.44
C SER A 31 -1.20 -16.19 -28.86
N LEU A 32 -2.10 -16.84 -28.13
CA LEU A 32 -3.54 -16.77 -28.37
C LEU A 32 -4.09 -15.63 -27.52
N GLY A 33 -4.83 -14.70 -28.12
CA GLY A 33 -5.49 -13.63 -27.38
C GLY A 33 -6.59 -14.14 -26.44
N LEU A 34 -7.11 -13.24 -25.59
CA LEU A 34 -8.16 -13.52 -24.60
C LEU A 34 -9.35 -14.30 -25.19
N ASP A 35 -9.82 -13.91 -26.38
CA ASP A 35 -10.98 -14.51 -27.04
C ASP A 35 -10.79 -15.98 -27.46
N LEU A 36 -9.54 -16.42 -27.57
CA LEU A 36 -9.19 -17.77 -28.03
C LEU A 36 -8.69 -18.68 -26.90
N GLN A 37 -8.10 -18.12 -25.84
CA GLN A 37 -7.60 -18.86 -24.68
C GLN A 37 -8.56 -18.84 -23.48
N GLY A 38 -9.54 -17.93 -23.47
CA GLY A 38 -10.25 -17.57 -22.25
C GLY A 38 -9.33 -16.82 -21.28
N GLY A 39 -9.93 -16.10 -20.32
CA GLY A 39 -9.18 -15.36 -19.33
C GLY A 39 -10.04 -14.29 -18.66
N MET A 40 -9.38 -13.30 -18.08
CA MET A 40 -10.04 -12.24 -17.32
C MET A 40 -9.72 -10.87 -17.92
N HIS A 41 -10.75 -10.03 -18.05
CA HIS A 41 -10.66 -8.64 -18.48
C HIS A 41 -11.26 -7.76 -17.39
N LEU A 42 -10.47 -6.85 -16.82
CA LEU A 42 -10.90 -5.96 -15.74
C LEU A 42 -10.63 -4.52 -16.12
N LEU A 43 -11.62 -3.67 -15.85
CA LEU A 43 -11.42 -2.22 -15.82
C LEU A 43 -11.47 -1.73 -14.37
N LEU A 44 -10.33 -1.32 -13.85
CA LEU A 44 -10.17 -0.83 -12.48
C LEU A 44 -10.16 0.70 -12.49
N GLU A 45 -10.90 1.34 -11.59
CA GLU A 45 -10.84 2.78 -11.34
C GLU A 45 -10.11 3.06 -10.02
N VAL A 46 -9.02 3.81 -10.10
CA VAL A 46 -8.27 4.27 -8.92
C VAL A 46 -9.04 5.41 -8.27
N LYS A 47 -9.32 5.30 -6.98
CA LYS A 47 -9.96 6.37 -6.19
C LYS A 47 -8.93 7.43 -5.82
N VAL A 48 -8.50 8.20 -6.80
CA VAL A 48 -7.43 9.21 -6.66
C VAL A 48 -7.75 10.26 -5.60
N GLU A 49 -9.03 10.51 -5.32
CA GLU A 49 -9.47 11.39 -4.25
C GLU A 49 -8.96 10.89 -2.88
N LYS A 50 -8.95 9.58 -2.66
CA LYS A 50 -8.39 8.97 -1.44
C LYS A 50 -6.87 9.08 -1.36
N ALA A 51 -6.16 9.10 -2.49
CA ALA A 51 -4.72 9.38 -2.50
C ALA A 51 -4.43 10.84 -2.10
N VAL A 52 -5.25 11.78 -2.56
CA VAL A 52 -5.15 13.19 -2.17
C VAL A 52 -5.45 13.36 -0.69
N GLU A 53 -6.52 12.74 -0.16
CA GLU A 53 -6.83 12.73 1.27
C GLU A 53 -5.65 12.22 2.10
N ALA A 54 -5.11 11.04 1.78
CA ALA A 54 -3.99 10.45 2.49
C ALA A 54 -2.71 11.31 2.39
N SER A 55 -2.49 11.97 1.25
CA SER A 55 -1.36 12.90 1.09
C SER A 55 -1.53 14.14 1.93
N LEU A 56 -2.76 14.68 2.03
CA LEU A 56 -3.07 15.83 2.85
C LEU A 56 -2.88 15.55 4.35
N GLU A 57 -3.29 14.36 4.81
CA GLU A 57 -3.04 13.90 6.18
C GLU A 57 -1.55 13.84 6.49
N ARG A 58 -0.77 13.17 5.62
CA ARG A 58 0.68 13.06 5.78
C ARG A 58 1.37 14.43 5.82
N LEU A 59 0.95 15.34 4.93
CA LEU A 59 1.47 16.70 4.92
C LEU A 59 1.10 17.47 6.19
N ALA A 60 -0.12 17.31 6.71
CA ALA A 60 -0.52 17.91 7.97
C ALA A 60 0.30 17.36 9.15
N ASP A 61 0.59 16.05 9.17
CA ASP A 61 1.43 15.44 10.20
C ASP A 61 2.90 15.90 10.10
N ASP A 62 3.43 16.03 8.88
CA ASP A 62 4.78 16.57 8.65
C ASP A 62 4.87 18.02 9.11
N ILE A 63 3.88 18.87 8.77
CA ILE A 63 3.79 20.25 9.26
C ILE A 63 3.70 20.28 10.79
N LYS A 64 2.88 19.41 11.42
CA LYS A 64 2.77 19.32 12.88
C LYS A 64 4.13 19.06 13.52
N ARG A 65 4.88 18.12 12.96
CA ARG A 65 6.21 17.74 13.43
C ARG A 65 7.18 18.90 13.28
N ASP A 66 7.28 19.48 12.10
CA ASP A 66 8.24 20.55 11.84
C ASP A 66 7.98 21.78 12.71
N ILE A 67 6.71 22.07 13.06
CA ILE A 67 6.35 23.11 14.03
C ILE A 67 6.78 22.69 15.46
N SER A 68 6.56 21.43 15.83
CA SER A 68 6.94 20.91 17.16
C SER A 68 8.46 20.88 17.35
N ASP A 69 9.23 20.65 16.28
CA ASP A 69 10.70 20.64 16.30
C ASP A 69 11.31 22.04 16.53
N GLU A 70 10.53 23.11 16.31
CA GLU A 70 10.87 24.50 16.62
C GLU A 70 10.40 24.93 18.03
N ASP A 71 10.04 23.98 18.90
CA ASP A 71 9.51 24.19 20.26
C ASP A 71 8.22 25.06 20.30
N LEU A 72 7.41 25.03 19.23
CA LEU A 72 6.15 25.76 19.13
C LEU A 72 4.95 24.86 19.48
N GLU A 73 4.03 25.37 20.30
CA GLU A 73 2.81 24.63 20.68
C GLU A 73 1.64 24.93 19.74
N LEU A 74 0.98 23.88 19.26
CA LEU A 74 -0.26 23.96 18.50
C LEU A 74 -1.45 23.55 19.36
N ASP A 75 -2.57 24.28 19.27
CA ASP A 75 -3.87 23.80 19.77
C ASP A 75 -4.34 22.63 18.90
N ARG A 76 -4.18 22.77 17.57
CA ARG A 76 -4.65 21.74 16.63
C ARG A 76 -4.07 21.90 15.24
N ILE A 77 -3.98 20.78 14.55
CA ILE A 77 -3.86 20.75 13.10
C ILE A 77 -4.81 19.70 12.54
N LYS A 78 -5.52 20.07 11.47
CA LYS A 78 -6.53 19.21 10.85
C LYS A 78 -6.49 19.32 9.34
N ALA A 79 -6.42 18.18 8.67
CA ALA A 79 -6.72 18.08 7.24
C ALA A 79 -8.25 18.14 7.04
N ILE A 80 -8.70 19.01 6.13
CA ILE A 80 -10.08 19.16 5.69
C ILE A 80 -10.16 18.64 4.25
N TYR A 81 -10.74 17.45 4.10
CA TYR A 81 -10.71 16.72 2.83
C TYR A 81 -11.55 17.34 1.72
N GLU A 82 -12.75 17.85 2.06
CA GLU A 82 -13.71 18.39 1.09
C GLU A 82 -13.10 19.54 0.29
N ASP A 83 -12.47 20.48 1.01
CA ASP A 83 -11.81 21.64 0.42
C ASP A 83 -10.32 21.42 0.13
N ARG A 84 -9.75 20.27 0.50
CA ARG A 84 -8.30 19.96 0.37
C ARG A 84 -7.42 20.97 1.10
N GLN A 85 -7.82 21.32 2.32
CA GLN A 85 -7.17 22.34 3.16
C GLN A 85 -6.51 21.73 4.39
N VAL A 86 -5.53 22.43 4.94
CA VAL A 86 -5.00 22.19 6.27
C VAL A 86 -5.33 23.40 7.14
N ASN A 87 -6.06 23.16 8.22
CA ASN A 87 -6.33 24.16 9.24
C ASN A 87 -5.31 23.97 10.38
N VAL A 88 -4.54 25.03 10.63
CA VAL A 88 -3.54 25.10 11.70
C VAL A 88 -4.02 26.09 12.74
N ARG A 89 -4.21 25.65 13.97
CA ARG A 89 -4.65 26.47 15.10
C ARG A 89 -3.57 26.50 16.17
N MET A 90 -3.15 27.70 16.52
CA MET A 90 -2.07 27.99 17.47
C MET A 90 -2.61 28.25 18.88
N VAL A 91 -1.75 28.08 19.89
CA VAL A 91 -2.07 28.42 21.29
C VAL A 91 -1.93 29.93 21.52
N ASP A 92 -0.84 30.54 21.02
CA ASP A 92 -0.57 31.97 21.14
C ASP A 92 -0.43 32.62 19.74
N LYS A 93 -0.82 33.90 19.65
CA LYS A 93 -0.61 34.73 18.45
C LYS A 93 0.87 35.02 18.21
N LEU A 94 1.70 34.96 19.25
CA LEU A 94 3.16 35.14 19.15
C LEU A 94 3.81 34.06 18.27
N ASP A 95 3.17 32.89 18.13
CA ASP A 95 3.66 31.77 17.32
C ASP A 95 3.30 31.91 15.83
N LEU A 96 2.49 32.90 15.46
CA LEU A 96 2.05 33.10 14.09
C LEU A 96 3.21 33.38 13.11
N PRO A 97 4.15 34.31 13.38
CA PRO A 97 5.28 34.53 12.48
C PRO A 97 6.17 33.29 12.26
N PRO A 98 6.59 32.54 13.30
CA PRO A 98 7.40 31.34 13.08
C PRO A 98 6.61 30.19 12.43
N VAL A 99 5.31 30.01 12.73
CA VAL A 99 4.47 29.02 12.02
C VAL A 99 4.34 29.36 10.54
N LYS A 100 4.14 30.64 10.17
CA LYS A 100 4.12 31.07 8.76
C LYS A 100 5.45 30.74 8.06
N LYS A 101 6.58 30.93 8.75
CA LYS A 101 7.92 30.59 8.22
C LYS A 101 8.10 29.09 7.98
N VAL A 102 7.57 28.22 8.85
CA VAL A 102 7.59 26.76 8.61
C VAL A 102 6.76 26.43 7.37
N LEU A 103 5.57 27.03 7.24
CA LEU A 103 4.67 26.81 6.10
C LEU A 103 5.22 27.34 4.77
N ASP A 104 6.11 28.34 4.78
CA ASP A 104 6.85 28.76 3.58
C ASP A 104 7.74 27.63 2.99
N GLY A 105 8.10 26.63 3.81
CA GLY A 105 8.78 25.41 3.36
C GLY A 105 7.91 24.47 2.51
N TYR A 106 6.61 24.73 2.42
CA TYR A 106 5.61 23.93 1.73
C TYR A 106 5.01 24.71 0.54
N PRO A 107 5.74 24.88 -0.58
CA PRO A 107 5.38 25.80 -1.67
C PRO A 107 4.10 25.39 -2.44
N PHE A 108 3.59 24.19 -2.20
CA PHE A 108 2.33 23.69 -2.76
C PHE A 108 1.10 24.08 -1.93
N PHE A 109 1.28 24.76 -0.79
CA PHE A 109 0.20 25.34 -0.01
C PHE A 109 0.11 26.86 -0.22
N SER A 110 -1.11 27.38 -0.31
CA SER A 110 -1.39 28.82 -0.32
C SER A 110 -2.32 29.20 0.83
N LEU A 111 -2.03 30.31 1.51
CA LEU A 111 -2.89 30.82 2.58
C LEU A 111 -4.21 31.34 1.98
N VAL A 112 -5.34 30.83 2.45
CA VAL A 112 -6.69 31.23 2.02
C VAL A 112 -7.36 32.16 3.01
N SER A 113 -7.25 31.86 4.30
CA SER A 113 -7.84 32.68 5.35
C SER A 113 -7.06 32.61 6.64
N GLU A 114 -7.19 33.68 7.43
CA GLU A 114 -6.76 33.76 8.82
C GLU A 114 -8.01 34.01 9.66
N ASP A 115 -8.17 33.28 10.76
CA ASP A 115 -9.31 33.44 11.66
C ASP A 115 -9.33 34.86 12.23
N SER A 116 -10.51 35.37 12.57
CA SER A 116 -10.68 36.71 13.14
C SER A 116 -9.98 36.90 14.48
N ASP A 117 -9.75 35.81 15.21
CA ASP A 117 -8.96 35.80 16.44
C ASP A 117 -7.45 35.77 16.17
N GLY A 118 -6.99 35.59 14.93
CA GLY A 118 -5.57 35.52 14.56
C GLY A 118 -4.85 34.26 15.05
N LEU A 119 -5.58 33.23 15.48
CA LEU A 119 -5.01 31.98 15.99
C LEU A 119 -5.16 30.83 15.00
N GLY A 120 -6.02 30.95 13.99
CA GLY A 120 -6.23 29.95 12.96
C GLY A 120 -5.70 30.39 11.60
N LEU A 121 -4.97 29.52 10.92
CA LEU A 121 -4.54 29.68 9.53
C LEU A 121 -5.11 28.54 8.69
N VAL A 122 -5.66 28.88 7.52
CA VAL A 122 -6.20 27.91 6.56
C VAL A 122 -5.36 27.93 5.30
N TYR A 123 -4.70 26.81 5.02
CA TYR A 123 -3.88 26.63 3.83
C TYR A 123 -4.54 25.67 2.86
N GLN A 124 -4.52 26.02 1.57
CA GLN A 124 -5.11 25.26 0.49
C GLN A 124 -4.04 24.58 -0.34
N LEU A 125 -4.22 23.29 -0.62
CA LEU A 125 -3.34 22.57 -1.53
C LEU A 125 -3.55 23.05 -2.97
N SER A 126 -2.46 23.31 -3.69
CA SER A 126 -2.50 23.80 -5.07
C SER A 126 -3.08 22.77 -6.05
N ALA A 127 -3.79 23.25 -7.08
CA ALA A 127 -4.39 22.40 -8.11
C ALA A 127 -3.34 21.57 -8.87
N ASP A 128 -2.18 22.15 -9.16
CA ASP A 128 -1.09 21.46 -9.86
C ASP A 128 -0.53 20.30 -9.01
N HIS A 129 -0.39 20.49 -7.70
CA HIS A 129 0.11 19.44 -6.81
C HIS A 129 -0.94 18.33 -6.61
N ILE A 130 -2.22 18.70 -6.55
CA ILE A 130 -3.33 17.76 -6.58
C ILE A 130 -3.24 16.86 -7.83
N GLU A 131 -3.11 17.45 -9.01
CA GLU A 131 -3.03 16.69 -10.27
C GLU A 131 -1.83 15.75 -10.26
N GLN A 132 -0.68 16.21 -9.75
CA GLN A 132 0.51 15.39 -9.60
C GLN A 132 0.27 14.18 -8.67
N ILE A 133 -0.42 14.37 -7.54
CA ILE A 133 -0.78 13.28 -6.63
C ILE A 133 -1.72 12.28 -7.34
N GLU A 134 -2.73 12.77 -8.05
CA GLU A 134 -3.68 11.91 -8.78
C GLU A 134 -2.96 11.08 -9.86
N GLN A 135 -2.09 11.70 -10.66
CA GLN A 135 -1.29 11.01 -11.67
C GLN A 135 -0.32 9.98 -11.05
N ASN A 136 0.37 10.35 -9.97
CA ASN A 136 1.26 9.45 -9.24
C ASN A 136 0.51 8.25 -8.65
N ALA A 137 -0.72 8.47 -8.15
CA ALA A 137 -1.54 7.39 -7.62
C ALA A 137 -1.91 6.37 -8.71
N VAL A 138 -2.19 6.82 -9.93
CA VAL A 138 -2.49 5.93 -11.05
C VAL A 138 -1.24 5.20 -11.53
N SER A 139 -0.11 5.88 -11.71
CA SER A 139 1.14 5.25 -12.15
C SER A 139 1.68 4.26 -11.12
N GLN A 140 1.62 4.60 -9.83
CA GLN A 140 2.04 3.70 -8.75
C GLN A 140 1.06 2.53 -8.62
N GLY A 141 -0.25 2.77 -8.75
CA GLY A 141 -1.25 1.72 -8.78
C GLY A 141 -1.01 0.72 -9.93
N LEU A 142 -0.70 1.21 -11.13
CA LEU A 142 -0.34 0.39 -12.29
C LEU A 142 0.83 -0.55 -11.97
N GLU A 143 1.89 -0.01 -11.37
CA GLU A 143 3.09 -0.78 -11.05
C GLU A 143 2.84 -1.79 -9.92
N THR A 144 2.09 -1.42 -8.88
CA THR A 144 1.67 -2.37 -7.83
C THR A 144 0.84 -3.52 -8.42
N ILE A 145 -0.11 -3.22 -9.31
CA ILE A 145 -0.94 -4.24 -9.98
C ILE A 145 -0.08 -5.15 -10.85
N ARG A 146 0.87 -4.59 -11.61
CA ARG A 146 1.83 -5.37 -12.42
C ARG A 146 2.60 -6.37 -11.56
N ASN A 147 3.23 -5.89 -10.49
CA ASN A 147 4.01 -6.73 -9.59
C ASN A 147 3.18 -7.87 -8.94
N ARG A 148 1.89 -7.62 -8.66
CA ARG A 148 0.98 -8.67 -8.16
C ARG A 148 0.59 -9.67 -9.23
N VAL A 149 0.35 -9.20 -10.46
CA VAL A 149 -0.01 -10.04 -11.59
C VAL A 149 1.11 -11.01 -11.95
N ASP A 150 2.36 -10.55 -11.88
CA ASP A 150 3.54 -11.37 -12.16
C ASP A 150 3.65 -12.60 -11.23
N GLN A 151 3.01 -12.56 -10.05
CA GLN A 151 2.98 -13.69 -9.12
C GLN A 151 1.99 -14.79 -9.51
N PHE A 152 1.05 -14.53 -10.43
CA PHE A 152 0.09 -15.54 -10.90
C PHE A 152 0.65 -16.47 -11.98
N GLY A 153 1.81 -16.15 -12.57
CA GLY A 153 2.44 -16.97 -13.61
C GLY A 153 1.61 -17.04 -14.90
N VAL A 154 0.81 -16.00 -15.17
CA VAL A 154 0.09 -15.86 -16.44
C VAL A 154 1.07 -15.54 -17.57
N SER A 155 0.77 -16.04 -18.77
CA SER A 155 1.57 -15.73 -19.96
C SER A 155 1.07 -14.42 -20.54
N GLU A 156 1.93 -13.40 -20.57
CA GLU A 156 1.68 -12.11 -21.25
C GLU A 156 0.48 -11.30 -20.72
N PRO A 157 0.50 -10.83 -19.46
CA PRO A 157 -0.53 -9.93 -18.96
C PRO A 157 -0.46 -8.56 -19.66
N THR A 158 -1.62 -8.01 -20.03
CA THR A 158 -1.71 -6.63 -20.52
C THR A 158 -2.23 -5.74 -19.40
N ILE A 159 -1.40 -4.80 -18.96
CA ILE A 159 -1.71 -3.87 -17.86
C ILE A 159 -1.36 -2.46 -18.32
N GLN A 160 -2.38 -1.64 -18.54
CA GLN A 160 -2.23 -0.31 -19.16
C GLN A 160 -3.15 0.70 -18.50
N VAL A 161 -2.73 1.97 -18.49
CA VAL A 161 -3.60 3.08 -18.09
C VAL A 161 -4.63 3.34 -19.20
N GLN A 162 -5.89 3.51 -18.82
CA GLN A 162 -6.99 3.83 -19.71
C GLN A 162 -7.68 5.12 -19.26
N GLY A 163 -7.50 6.21 -20.02
CA GLY A 163 -7.97 7.54 -19.61
C GLY A 163 -7.12 8.09 -18.45
N GLU A 164 -7.74 8.86 -17.55
CA GLU A 164 -7.01 9.57 -16.48
C GLU A 164 -6.89 8.76 -15.18
N LYS A 165 -7.92 7.99 -14.82
CA LYS A 165 -8.05 7.35 -13.50
C LYS A 165 -8.22 5.83 -13.55
N ARG A 166 -8.16 5.22 -14.73
CA ARG A 166 -8.49 3.79 -14.90
C ARG A 166 -7.30 2.97 -15.37
N ILE A 167 -7.31 1.71 -15.00
CA ILE A 167 -6.29 0.72 -15.32
C ILE A 167 -7.00 -0.49 -15.94
N LEU A 168 -6.64 -0.78 -17.18
CA LEU A 168 -7.08 -1.96 -17.90
C LEU A 168 -6.15 -3.13 -17.57
N VAL A 169 -6.72 -4.24 -17.13
CA VAL A 169 -5.99 -5.47 -16.80
C VAL A 169 -6.56 -6.63 -17.59
N GLN A 170 -5.72 -7.32 -18.37
CA GLN A 170 -6.10 -8.52 -19.10
C GLN A 170 -5.15 -9.65 -18.74
N LEU A 171 -5.70 -10.74 -18.19
CA LEU A 171 -4.96 -11.93 -17.79
C LEU A 171 -5.43 -13.15 -18.60
N PRO A 172 -4.82 -13.43 -19.77
CA PRO A 172 -5.10 -14.62 -20.55
C PRO A 172 -4.74 -15.90 -19.76
N GLY A 173 -5.58 -16.93 -19.85
CA GLY A 173 -5.27 -18.24 -19.25
C GLY A 173 -5.22 -18.29 -17.72
N ILE A 174 -5.74 -17.27 -17.01
CA ILE A 174 -5.83 -17.28 -15.55
C ILE A 174 -6.78 -18.39 -15.08
N LYS A 175 -6.34 -19.18 -14.08
CA LYS A 175 -7.11 -20.34 -13.58
C LYS A 175 -8.20 -19.96 -12.57
N ASP A 176 -7.95 -18.92 -11.78
CA ASP A 176 -8.82 -18.48 -10.68
C ASP A 176 -8.99 -16.94 -10.75
N PRO A 177 -9.99 -16.47 -11.50
CA PRO A 177 -10.26 -15.04 -11.66
C PRO A 177 -10.65 -14.36 -10.34
N GLU A 178 -11.44 -15.02 -9.48
CA GLU A 178 -11.90 -14.42 -8.22
C GLU A 178 -10.74 -14.16 -7.25
N ARG A 179 -9.81 -15.13 -7.13
CA ARG A 179 -8.59 -14.92 -6.32
C ARG A 179 -7.73 -13.80 -6.90
N ALA A 180 -7.62 -13.70 -8.22
CA ALA A 180 -6.87 -12.63 -8.88
C ALA A 180 -7.47 -11.25 -8.59
N ILE A 181 -8.79 -11.12 -8.74
CA ILE A 181 -9.55 -9.91 -8.40
C ILE A 181 -9.28 -9.49 -6.96
N ASN A 182 -9.44 -10.43 -6.01
CA ASN A 182 -9.25 -10.17 -4.59
C ASN A 182 -7.83 -9.73 -4.24
N LEU A 183 -6.82 -10.24 -4.94
CA LEU A 183 -5.42 -9.90 -4.66
C LEU A 183 -5.03 -8.56 -5.30
N ILE A 184 -5.48 -8.30 -6.52
CA ILE A 184 -5.20 -7.07 -7.25
C ILE A 184 -5.90 -5.88 -6.59
N GLY A 185 -7.13 -6.05 -6.11
CA GLY A 185 -7.91 -4.98 -5.50
C GLY A 185 -7.53 -4.59 -4.06
N LYS A 186 -6.74 -5.40 -3.35
CA LYS A 186 -6.35 -5.13 -1.95
C LYS A 186 -5.44 -3.92 -1.82
N THR A 187 -5.68 -3.00 -0.89
CA THR A 187 -4.74 -1.89 -0.65
C THR A 187 -3.44 -2.40 -0.04
N ALA A 188 -3.52 -3.24 1.01
CA ALA A 188 -2.37 -3.80 1.71
C ALA A 188 -1.45 -2.74 2.33
N ARG A 189 -2.02 -1.70 2.93
CA ARG A 189 -1.28 -0.65 3.65
C ARG A 189 -0.76 -1.22 4.97
N LEU A 190 0.52 -1.58 4.98
CA LEU A 190 1.22 -2.11 6.16
C LEU A 190 1.84 -0.98 6.96
N GLU A 191 1.51 -0.92 8.25
CA GLU A 191 1.99 0.06 9.21
C GLU A 191 2.46 -0.66 10.48
N PHE A 192 3.62 -0.25 10.99
CA PHE A 192 4.10 -0.62 12.32
C PHE A 192 3.82 0.56 13.24
N LYS A 193 3.11 0.32 14.35
CA LYS A 193 2.72 1.36 15.30
C LYS A 193 2.96 0.87 16.73
N LEU A 194 3.43 1.76 17.61
CA LEU A 194 3.57 1.42 19.03
C LEU A 194 2.21 1.45 19.71
N LEU A 195 1.98 0.56 20.67
CA LEU A 195 0.82 0.67 21.54
C LEU A 195 0.98 1.86 22.50
N ASP A 196 -0.13 2.48 22.83
CA ASP A 196 -0.20 3.42 23.94
C ASP A 196 -0.49 2.65 25.22
N GLU A 197 0.56 2.41 26.00
CA GLU A 197 0.48 1.72 27.29
C GLU A 197 0.50 2.69 28.47
N GLU A 198 0.56 4.00 28.20
CA GLU A 198 0.56 5.06 29.22
C GLU A 198 -0.86 5.46 29.62
N HIS A 199 -1.81 5.30 28.70
CA HIS A 199 -3.23 5.60 28.90
C HIS A 199 -4.09 4.34 29.03
N SER A 200 -5.23 4.47 29.71
CA SER A 200 -6.19 3.36 29.89
C SER A 200 -7.03 3.16 28.62
N LEU A 201 -7.02 1.92 28.12
CA LEU A 201 -7.89 1.48 27.03
C LEU A 201 -9.37 1.64 27.39
N GLU A 202 -9.76 1.39 28.65
CA GLU A 202 -11.13 1.52 29.12
C GLU A 202 -11.63 2.97 29.04
N GLN A 203 -10.78 3.93 29.40
CA GLN A 203 -11.10 5.36 29.29
C GLN A 203 -11.23 5.79 27.82
N ALA A 204 -10.33 5.30 26.96
CA ALA A 204 -10.38 5.54 25.52
C ALA A 204 -11.67 4.98 24.89
N LEU A 205 -12.06 3.74 25.25
CA LEU A 205 -13.32 3.12 24.81
C LEU A 205 -14.56 3.86 25.31
N SER A 206 -14.44 4.59 26.42
CA SER A 206 -15.51 5.46 26.96
C SER A 206 -15.59 6.83 26.29
N GLY A 207 -14.76 7.10 25.28
CA GLY A 207 -14.77 8.32 24.47
C GLY A 207 -13.61 9.29 24.73
N ASN A 208 -12.73 9.01 25.69
CA ASN A 208 -11.59 9.86 26.03
C ASN A 208 -10.30 9.32 25.39
N VAL A 209 -10.24 9.30 24.06
CA VAL A 209 -9.04 8.86 23.34
C VAL A 209 -8.00 9.99 23.36
N PRO A 210 -6.74 9.74 23.79
CA PRO A 210 -5.67 10.73 23.68
C PRO A 210 -5.48 11.24 22.25
N GLU A 211 -5.05 12.49 22.08
CA GLU A 211 -4.96 13.11 20.75
C GLU A 211 -4.00 12.37 19.80
N ASP A 212 -2.91 11.84 20.35
CA ASP A 212 -1.86 11.11 19.64
C ASP A 212 -2.16 9.60 19.50
N SER A 213 -3.34 9.15 19.94
CA SER A 213 -3.74 7.75 19.97
C SER A 213 -5.04 7.47 19.21
N GLU A 214 -5.20 6.22 18.79
CA GLU A 214 -6.37 5.70 18.10
C GLU A 214 -6.69 4.29 18.61
N ILE A 215 -7.95 3.89 18.47
CA ILE A 215 -8.39 2.54 18.83
C ILE A 215 -8.49 1.71 17.55
N LEU A 216 -7.66 0.69 17.44
CA LEU A 216 -7.74 -0.30 16.36
C LEU A 216 -8.14 -1.67 16.91
N TYR A 217 -8.59 -2.53 16.01
CA TYR A 217 -9.16 -3.82 16.36
C TYR A 217 -8.41 -4.96 15.68
N GLN A 218 -8.21 -6.06 16.42
CA GLN A 218 -7.82 -7.35 15.88
C GLN A 218 -9.05 -8.24 15.78
N ARG A 219 -9.26 -8.84 14.61
CA ARG A 219 -10.28 -9.84 14.41
C ARG A 219 -9.78 -11.19 14.90
N VAL A 220 -10.42 -11.74 15.92
CA VAL A 220 -10.10 -13.06 16.46
C VAL A 220 -11.21 -14.03 16.09
N VAL A 221 -10.87 -15.11 15.40
CA VAL A 221 -11.81 -16.17 15.04
C VAL A 221 -11.57 -17.38 15.93
N ASN A 222 -12.61 -17.80 16.65
CA ASN A 222 -12.61 -19.05 17.38
C ASN A 222 -12.76 -20.21 16.37
N LYS A 223 -11.76 -21.10 16.32
CA LYS A 223 -11.72 -22.21 15.35
C LYS A 223 -12.78 -23.29 15.62
N GLU A 224 -13.28 -23.39 16.85
CA GLU A 224 -14.24 -24.42 17.26
C GLU A 224 -15.69 -23.95 17.07
N THR A 225 -15.98 -22.71 17.44
CA THR A 225 -17.33 -22.15 17.38
C THR A 225 -17.60 -21.33 16.12
N GLY A 226 -16.55 -20.93 15.40
CA GLY A 226 -16.64 -19.96 14.30
C GLY A 226 -16.95 -18.53 14.75
N GLU A 227 -17.04 -18.29 16.07
CA GLU A 227 -17.35 -16.98 16.63
C GLU A 227 -16.23 -15.98 16.32
N VAL A 228 -16.62 -14.80 15.87
CA VAL A 228 -15.70 -13.70 15.56
C VAL A 228 -15.80 -12.67 16.67
N THR A 229 -14.74 -12.54 17.46
CA THR A 229 -14.60 -11.47 18.45
C THR A 229 -13.63 -10.41 17.94
N LYS A 230 -13.73 -9.21 18.51
CA LYS A 230 -12.79 -8.12 18.26
C LYS A 230 -12.05 -7.81 19.55
N GLU A 231 -10.74 -7.90 19.50
CA GLU A 231 -9.87 -7.39 20.56
C GLU A 231 -9.46 -5.96 20.19
N SER A 232 -9.57 -5.03 21.13
CA SER A 232 -9.28 -3.61 20.94
C SER A 232 -7.91 -3.26 21.49
N PHE A 233 -7.19 -2.40 20.77
CA PHE A 233 -5.88 -1.91 21.17
C PHE A 233 -5.86 -0.39 21.11
N LEU A 234 -5.28 0.24 22.14
CA LEU A 234 -4.94 1.65 22.09
C LEU A 234 -3.55 1.79 21.45
N ILE A 235 -3.48 2.47 20.32
CA ILE A 235 -2.29 2.52 19.46
C ILE A 235 -1.95 3.98 19.19
N LYS A 236 -0.65 4.32 19.25
CA LYS A 236 -0.18 5.63 18.84
C LYS A 236 -0.44 5.82 17.35
N LYS A 237 -1.06 6.95 16.96
CA LYS A 237 -1.37 7.27 15.56
C LYS A 237 -0.12 7.27 14.67
N ARG A 238 1.02 7.67 15.25
CA ARG A 238 2.31 7.71 14.58
C ARG A 238 2.74 6.33 14.09
N THR A 239 2.92 6.25 12.78
CA THR A 239 3.54 5.09 12.13
C THR A 239 5.06 5.18 12.26
N VAL A 240 5.66 4.16 12.89
CA VAL A 240 7.12 4.10 13.06
C VAL A 240 7.82 3.52 11.83
N LEU A 241 7.13 2.66 11.08
CA LEU A 241 7.65 2.04 9.86
C LEU A 241 6.49 1.64 8.95
N THR A 242 6.68 1.73 7.63
CA THR A 242 5.67 1.38 6.63
C THR A 242 6.15 0.22 5.75
N GLY A 243 5.20 -0.39 5.03
CA GLY A 243 5.48 -1.43 4.04
C GLY A 243 6.38 -0.99 2.87
N GLU A 244 6.54 0.32 2.62
CA GLU A 244 7.42 0.86 1.57
C GLU A 244 8.90 0.54 1.82
N THR A 245 9.26 0.29 3.07
CA THR A 245 10.62 -0.07 3.46
C THR A 245 10.93 -1.57 3.30
N LEU A 246 9.97 -2.38 2.84
CA LEU A 246 10.15 -3.80 2.61
C LEU A 246 10.88 -4.07 1.30
N THR A 247 11.77 -5.07 1.33
CA THR A 247 12.40 -5.66 0.12
C THR A 247 11.90 -7.07 -0.15
N GLY A 248 11.33 -7.74 0.86
CA GLY A 248 10.85 -9.10 0.73
C GLY A 248 9.78 -9.45 1.75
N ALA A 249 8.85 -10.28 1.30
CA ALA A 249 7.86 -10.95 2.12
C ALA A 249 7.73 -12.41 1.65
N GLU A 250 7.92 -13.36 2.56
CA GLU A 250 7.93 -14.80 2.26
C GLU A 250 7.14 -15.59 3.29
N ILE A 251 6.47 -16.65 2.86
CA ILE A 251 5.85 -17.59 3.78
C ILE A 251 6.93 -18.50 4.34
N ARG A 252 6.92 -18.68 5.65
CA ARG A 252 7.73 -19.66 6.35
C ARG A 252 6.83 -20.48 7.26
N PHE A 253 7.32 -21.62 7.69
CA PHE A 253 6.63 -22.51 8.60
C PHE A 253 7.43 -22.58 9.88
N ASP A 254 6.74 -22.47 11.01
CA ASP A 254 7.36 -22.67 12.30
C ASP A 254 7.69 -24.16 12.50
N SER A 255 8.82 -24.43 13.16
CA SER A 255 9.37 -25.78 13.31
C SER A 255 8.60 -26.65 14.30
N ASP A 256 7.94 -26.01 15.28
CA ASP A 256 7.28 -26.71 16.39
C ASP A 256 5.88 -27.21 16.01
N PHE A 257 5.09 -26.35 15.37
CA PHE A 257 3.66 -26.62 15.09
C PHE A 257 3.30 -26.60 13.60
N ASN A 258 4.29 -26.43 12.71
CA ASN A 258 4.09 -26.26 11.27
C ASN A 258 3.07 -25.15 10.94
N GLU A 259 3.01 -24.11 11.78
CA GLU A 259 2.13 -22.97 11.56
C GLU A 259 2.76 -22.00 10.54
N PRO A 260 2.01 -21.56 9.51
CA PRO A 260 2.53 -20.62 8.53
C PRO A 260 2.61 -19.21 9.10
N TYR A 261 3.72 -18.52 8.88
CA TYR A 261 3.90 -17.11 9.17
C TYR A 261 4.50 -16.37 7.97
N VAL A 262 4.33 -15.05 7.93
CA VAL A 262 4.93 -14.22 6.88
C VAL A 262 6.19 -13.55 7.43
N SER A 263 7.35 -13.95 6.91
CA SER A 263 8.64 -13.31 7.20
C SER A 263 8.80 -12.06 6.32
N LEU A 264 9.21 -10.97 6.94
CA LEU A 264 9.43 -9.67 6.32
C LEU A 264 10.91 -9.31 6.38
N THR A 265 11.42 -8.74 5.29
CA THR A 265 12.78 -8.21 5.21
C THR A 265 12.72 -6.74 4.79
N PHE A 266 13.35 -5.87 5.57
CA PHE A 266 13.45 -4.44 5.29
C PHE A 266 14.68 -4.12 4.42
N ASN A 267 14.64 -3.00 3.71
CA ASN A 267 15.83 -2.39 3.12
C ASN A 267 16.75 -1.81 4.21
N SER A 268 17.91 -1.29 3.82
CA SER A 268 18.89 -0.73 4.77
C SER A 268 18.33 0.40 5.64
N VAL A 269 17.47 1.27 5.08
CA VAL A 269 16.85 2.38 5.82
C VAL A 269 15.85 1.85 6.84
N GLY A 270 14.93 0.99 6.41
CA GLY A 270 13.95 0.37 7.29
C GLY A 270 14.58 -0.48 8.38
N ALA A 271 15.68 -1.19 8.07
CA ALA A 271 16.44 -1.96 9.06
C ALA A 271 17.02 -1.07 10.16
N MET A 272 17.57 0.10 9.83
CA MET A 272 18.09 1.05 10.81
C MET A 272 16.96 1.64 11.67
N ILE A 273 15.85 2.04 11.06
CA ILE A 273 14.68 2.57 11.78
C ILE A 273 14.13 1.50 12.74
N PHE A 274 13.95 0.28 12.25
CA PHE A 274 13.42 -0.84 13.05
C PHE A 274 14.35 -1.19 14.23
N GLN A 275 15.66 -1.20 14.01
CA GLN A 275 16.65 -1.40 15.07
C GLN A 275 16.55 -0.31 16.14
N GLN A 276 16.47 0.96 15.74
CA GLN A 276 16.37 2.07 16.68
C GLN A 276 15.06 2.02 17.48
N VAL A 277 13.93 1.81 16.80
CA VAL A 277 12.61 1.72 17.44
C VAL A 277 12.56 0.57 18.45
N THR A 278 13.08 -0.61 18.08
CA THR A 278 13.09 -1.77 19.00
C THR A 278 14.01 -1.55 20.20
N ARG A 279 15.17 -0.91 20.01
CA ARG A 279 16.09 -0.54 21.10
C ARG A 279 15.44 0.41 22.12
N GLU A 280 14.72 1.42 21.64
CA GLU A 280 14.10 2.44 22.51
C GLU A 280 12.81 1.95 23.19
N ASN A 281 12.21 0.87 22.71
CA ASN A 281 10.89 0.41 23.14
C ASN A 281 10.87 -1.05 23.63
N ILE A 282 11.98 -1.51 24.23
CA ILE A 282 12.07 -2.82 24.87
C ILE A 282 10.96 -2.97 25.92
N LYS A 283 10.32 -4.16 25.96
CA LYS A 283 9.13 -4.53 26.75
C LYS A 283 7.83 -3.84 26.36
N LYS A 284 7.82 -2.92 25.40
CA LYS A 284 6.58 -2.36 24.83
C LYS A 284 6.09 -3.20 23.67
N ARG A 285 4.81 -3.05 23.31
CA ARG A 285 4.20 -3.75 22.17
C ARG A 285 4.31 -2.94 20.89
N LEU A 286 4.65 -3.63 19.80
CA LEU A 286 4.69 -3.08 18.45
C LEU A 286 3.60 -3.74 17.60
N ALA A 287 2.51 -3.01 17.35
CA ALA A 287 1.44 -3.46 16.47
C ALA A 287 1.89 -3.50 15.02
N ILE A 288 1.52 -4.59 14.35
CA ILE A 288 1.54 -4.74 12.90
C ILE A 288 0.10 -4.55 12.43
N VAL A 289 -0.14 -3.44 11.73
CA VAL A 289 -1.45 -3.00 11.26
C VAL A 289 -1.49 -3.12 9.74
N LEU A 290 -2.55 -3.71 9.21
CA LEU A 290 -2.79 -3.80 7.78
C LEU A 290 -4.19 -3.29 7.47
N ASP A 291 -4.28 -2.27 6.62
CA ASP A 291 -5.54 -1.63 6.22
C ASP A 291 -6.41 -1.25 7.45
N GLY A 292 -5.77 -0.67 8.49
CA GLY A 292 -6.43 -0.25 9.74
C GLY A 292 -6.81 -1.38 10.70
N ASN A 293 -6.49 -2.63 10.39
CA ASN A 293 -6.76 -3.78 11.27
C ASN A 293 -5.47 -4.29 11.90
N VAL A 294 -5.49 -4.56 13.20
CA VAL A 294 -4.33 -5.14 13.91
C VAL A 294 -4.26 -6.63 13.56
N TYR A 295 -3.11 -7.06 13.04
CA TYR A 295 -2.85 -8.47 12.76
C TYR A 295 -2.16 -9.15 13.94
N SER A 296 -1.19 -8.46 14.56
CA SER A 296 -0.48 -8.91 15.74
C SER A 296 0.12 -7.73 16.48
N ALA A 297 0.21 -7.80 17.81
CA ALA A 297 0.87 -6.80 18.65
C ALA A 297 1.90 -7.46 19.60
N PRO A 298 2.98 -8.05 19.06
CA PRO A 298 4.00 -8.71 19.87
C PRO A 298 4.74 -7.72 20.77
N VAL A 299 5.22 -8.23 21.92
CA VAL A 299 6.11 -7.50 22.82
C VAL A 299 7.53 -7.51 22.24
N ILE A 300 8.17 -6.35 22.20
CA ILE A 300 9.58 -6.23 21.84
C ILE A 300 10.41 -6.78 23.01
N GLN A 301 11.10 -7.89 22.80
CA GLN A 301 11.90 -8.54 23.85
C GLN A 301 13.31 -7.95 23.95
N ASP A 302 13.93 -7.71 22.80
CA ASP A 302 15.29 -7.19 22.66
C ASP A 302 15.37 -6.27 21.43
N GLU A 303 16.48 -5.55 21.29
CA GLU A 303 16.83 -4.86 20.06
C GLU A 303 16.94 -5.86 18.89
N ILE A 304 16.33 -5.53 17.74
CA ILE A 304 16.35 -6.40 16.56
C ILE A 304 17.27 -5.79 15.48
N PRO A 305 18.56 -6.16 15.45
CA PRO A 305 19.45 -5.79 14.36
C PRO A 305 19.13 -6.60 13.09
N GLY A 306 19.38 -6.01 11.92
CA GLY A 306 19.32 -6.72 10.63
C GLY A 306 17.97 -6.69 9.91
N GLY A 307 17.00 -5.92 10.41
CA GLY A 307 15.81 -5.55 9.63
C GLY A 307 14.93 -6.71 9.19
N ARG A 308 14.70 -7.69 10.08
CA ARG A 308 13.74 -8.78 9.84
C ARG A 308 12.61 -8.70 10.85
N ALA A 309 11.40 -8.96 10.37
CA ALA A 309 10.21 -9.08 11.21
C ALA A 309 9.39 -10.30 10.78
N GLN A 310 8.45 -10.71 11.60
CA GLN A 310 7.50 -11.76 11.26
C GLN A 310 6.09 -11.32 11.61
N ILE A 311 5.15 -11.56 10.71
CA ILE A 311 3.71 -11.47 10.98
C ILE A 311 3.24 -12.88 11.30
N THR A 312 2.94 -13.10 12.57
CA THR A 312 2.30 -14.32 13.07
C THR A 312 0.80 -14.12 13.12
N GLY A 313 0.05 -15.20 12.93
CA GLY A 313 -1.40 -15.17 13.00
C GLY A 313 -1.97 -16.54 12.71
N ARG A 314 -3.27 -16.70 12.91
CA ARG A 314 -3.99 -17.94 12.59
C ARG A 314 -4.27 -18.01 11.08
N PHE A 315 -3.22 -17.95 10.25
CA PHE A 315 -3.35 -18.01 8.81
C PHE A 315 -3.48 -19.45 8.31
N THR A 316 -4.28 -19.64 7.27
CA THR A 316 -4.12 -20.79 6.38
C THR A 316 -2.90 -20.57 5.47
N SER A 317 -2.34 -21.64 4.92
CA SER A 317 -1.21 -21.53 3.98
C SER A 317 -1.55 -20.70 2.73
N ALA A 318 -2.82 -20.70 2.31
CA ALA A 318 -3.31 -19.86 1.21
C ALA A 318 -3.35 -18.38 1.60
N GLU A 319 -3.89 -18.04 2.77
CA GLU A 319 -3.94 -16.66 3.27
C GLU A 319 -2.54 -16.08 3.49
N ALA A 320 -1.62 -16.85 4.08
CA ALA A 320 -0.24 -16.41 4.25
C ALA A 320 0.44 -16.14 2.90
N ARG A 321 0.13 -16.93 1.86
CA ARG A 321 0.65 -16.73 0.50
C ARG A 321 0.13 -15.46 -0.12
N ASP A 322 -1.17 -15.25 -0.03
CA ASP A 322 -1.82 -14.07 -0.58
C ASP A 322 -1.33 -12.81 0.14
N LEU A 323 -1.16 -12.88 1.47
CA LEU A 323 -0.58 -11.80 2.26
C LEU A 323 0.86 -11.50 1.83
N ALA A 324 1.71 -12.52 1.68
CA ALA A 324 3.09 -12.33 1.23
C ALA A 324 3.17 -11.69 -0.17
N ILE A 325 2.26 -12.04 -1.09
CA ILE A 325 2.21 -11.44 -2.42
C ILE A 325 1.87 -9.95 -2.33
N VAL A 326 0.80 -9.58 -1.61
CA VAL A 326 0.39 -8.16 -1.54
C VAL A 326 1.43 -7.30 -0.82
N LEU A 327 2.09 -7.83 0.20
CA LEU A 327 3.14 -7.11 0.92
C LEU A 327 4.40 -6.92 0.10
N ARG A 328 4.80 -7.92 -0.70
CA ARG A 328 5.98 -7.83 -1.58
C ARG A 328 5.76 -6.85 -2.73
N ALA A 329 4.56 -6.83 -3.29
CA ALA A 329 4.22 -5.92 -4.38
C ALA A 329 4.01 -4.46 -3.91
N GLY A 330 3.90 -4.24 -2.59
CA GLY A 330 3.64 -2.95 -2.01
C GLY A 330 2.16 -2.59 -1.91
N ALA A 331 1.90 -1.50 -1.17
CA ALA A 331 0.56 -0.98 -0.99
C ALA A 331 0.06 -0.28 -2.26
N LEU A 332 -1.25 -0.30 -2.48
CA LEU A 332 -1.87 0.61 -3.44
C LEU A 332 -1.91 2.02 -2.84
N PRO A 333 -1.58 3.07 -3.60
CA PRO A 333 -1.63 4.46 -3.12
C PRO A 333 -3.05 4.94 -2.84
N ALA A 334 -4.04 4.32 -3.50
CA ALA A 334 -5.46 4.51 -3.25
C ALA A 334 -6.23 3.20 -3.50
N PRO A 335 -7.40 3.02 -2.88
CA PRO A 335 -8.30 1.92 -3.21
C PRO A 335 -8.68 1.94 -4.69
N VAL A 336 -8.89 0.75 -5.26
CA VAL A 336 -9.41 0.59 -6.63
C VAL A 336 -10.81 -0.01 -6.59
N VAL A 337 -11.66 0.41 -7.51
CA VAL A 337 -13.01 -0.14 -7.70
C VAL A 337 -13.10 -0.79 -9.08
N ILE A 338 -13.76 -1.93 -9.14
CA ILE A 338 -13.93 -2.69 -10.38
C ILE A 338 -15.19 -2.19 -11.07
N LEU A 339 -15.05 -1.73 -12.32
CA LEU A 339 -16.16 -1.20 -13.11
C LEU A 339 -16.81 -2.23 -14.03
N GLU A 340 -16.02 -3.17 -14.55
CA GLU A 340 -16.45 -4.19 -15.51
C GLU A 340 -15.72 -5.51 -15.24
N ASN A 341 -16.48 -6.61 -15.28
CA ASN A 341 -16.04 -8.01 -15.08
C ASN A 341 -16.60 -8.92 -16.18
#